data_AF-A0A7S2B1B6-F1
#
_entry.id   AF-A0A7S2B1B6-F1
#
_cell.length_a   1.000
_cell.length_b   1.000
_cell.length_c   1.000
_cell.angle_alpha   90.00
_cell.angle_beta   90.00
_cell.angle_gamma   90.00
#
_symmetry.space_group_name_H-M   'P 1'
#
loop_
_entity.id
_entity.type
_entity.pdbx_description
1 polymer ?
#
loop_
_entity_poly.entity_id
_entity_poly.type
_entity_poly.pdbx_seq_one_letter_code
_entity_poly.pdbx_strand_id
1 'polypeptide(L)'
;RRELSADAAVGAASDSIPNFSGEWAMDLKASDSLLPILSALGMNLVLRQLVSRLKVKQQIKQDESEINVVVKTSVKNDAFSLSLEGKPTMVTSLGGTLTEAISRWEGPKGGGGAR
;
A
#
# COMPACT_ATOMS: atom_id res chain seq x y z
N ARG A 1 -26.00 -37.18 33.72
CA ARG A 1 -25.09 -37.66 32.65
C ARG A 1 -25.07 -36.55 31.59
N ARG A 2 -24.11 -35.63 31.69
CA ARG A 2 -23.96 -34.47 30.80
C ARG A 2 -22.79 -34.83 29.89
N GLU A 3 -23.07 -35.25 28.66
CA GLU A 3 -22.04 -35.55 27.67
C GLU A 3 -21.63 -34.24 27.01
N LEU A 4 -20.43 -33.77 27.37
CA LEU A 4 -19.69 -32.75 26.65
C LEU A 4 -19.03 -33.44 25.45
N SER A 5 -19.69 -33.43 24.30
CA SER A 5 -19.01 -33.66 23.03
C SER A 5 -18.45 -32.33 22.55
N ALA A 6 -17.17 -32.11 22.85
CA ALA A 6 -16.37 -31.10 22.20
C ALA A 6 -16.03 -31.62 20.80
N ASP A 7 -16.94 -31.39 19.85
CA ASP A 7 -16.64 -31.54 18.44
C ASP A 7 -16.06 -30.24 17.90
N ALA A 8 -14.91 -30.37 17.26
CA ALA A 8 -14.04 -29.31 16.83
C ALA A 8 -14.70 -28.39 15.81
N ALA A 9 -15.02 -27.15 16.22
CA ALA A 9 -15.10 -26.05 15.29
C ALA A 9 -13.67 -25.69 14.89
N VAL A 10 -13.14 -26.35 13.86
CA VAL A 10 -12.06 -25.82 13.03
C VAL A 10 -12.60 -24.52 12.45
N GLY A 11 -12.33 -23.41 13.16
CA GLY A 11 -12.71 -22.09 12.70
C GLY A 11 -12.04 -21.83 11.38
N ALA A 12 -12.82 -21.82 10.31
CA ALA A 12 -12.42 -21.25 9.03
C ALA A 12 -11.84 -19.86 9.33
N ALA A 13 -10.59 -19.63 8.96
CA ALA A 13 -10.03 -18.29 8.94
C ALA A 13 -10.97 -17.47 8.04
N SER A 14 -11.76 -16.58 8.62
CA SER A 14 -12.52 -15.61 7.85
C SER A 14 -11.53 -14.90 6.94
N ASP A 15 -11.77 -14.93 5.63
CA ASP A 15 -11.07 -14.13 4.61
C ASP A 15 -11.32 -12.64 4.88
N SER A 16 -10.79 -12.12 5.98
CA SER A 16 -10.92 -10.72 6.34
C SER A 16 -10.02 -9.93 5.42
N ILE A 17 -10.62 -8.96 4.71
CA ILE A 17 -9.89 -7.97 3.91
C ILE A 17 -8.72 -7.41 4.76
N PRO A 18 -7.48 -7.45 4.27
CA PRO A 18 -6.34 -6.90 5.00
C PRO A 18 -6.59 -5.44 5.39
N ASN A 19 -6.30 -5.07 6.64
CA ASN A 19 -6.47 -3.71 7.12
C ASN A 19 -5.11 -3.00 7.19
N PHE A 20 -4.90 -1.97 6.36
CA PHE A 20 -3.68 -1.15 6.33
C PHE A 20 -3.79 0.14 7.15
N SER A 21 -4.90 0.37 7.83
CA SER A 21 -5.12 1.59 8.62
C SER A 21 -4.07 1.76 9.70
N GLY A 22 -3.51 2.96 9.81
CA GLY A 22 -2.49 3.27 10.82
C GLY A 22 -1.52 4.36 10.39
N GLU A 23 -0.49 4.56 11.22
CA GLU A 23 0.64 5.42 10.92
C GLU A 23 1.87 4.59 10.60
N TRP A 24 2.51 4.93 9.50
CA TRP A 24 3.65 4.23 8.94
C TRP A 24 4.81 5.21 8.78
N ALA A 25 6.02 4.72 9.01
CA ALA A 25 7.24 5.48 8.77
C ALA A 25 8.20 4.62 7.97
N MET A 26 8.75 5.20 6.90
CA MET A 26 9.76 4.54 6.09
C MET A 26 11.08 4.46 6.88
N ASP A 27 11.58 3.25 7.04
CA ASP A 27 12.93 3.01 7.55
C ASP A 27 13.92 2.98 6.38
N LEU A 28 14.65 4.08 6.22
CA LEU A 28 15.67 4.22 5.17
C LEU A 28 16.85 3.26 5.33
N LYS A 29 17.08 2.69 6.52
CA LYS A 29 18.15 1.71 6.72
C LYS A 29 17.76 0.31 6.28
N ALA A 30 16.47 -0.01 6.37
CA ALA A 30 15.91 -1.28 5.92
C ALA A 30 15.44 -1.25 4.46
N SER A 31 15.39 -0.06 3.84
CA SER A 31 14.92 0.12 2.47
C SER A 31 16.07 -0.03 1.46
N ASP A 32 15.79 -0.71 0.35
CA ASP A 32 16.66 -0.68 -0.82
C ASP A 32 16.72 0.73 -1.42
N SER A 33 17.79 0.99 -2.19
CA SER A 33 17.97 2.28 -2.86
C SER A 33 16.88 2.51 -3.90
N LEU A 34 16.18 3.65 -3.79
CA LEU A 34 15.19 4.10 -4.79
C LEU A 34 15.84 4.68 -6.06
N LEU A 35 17.15 4.94 -6.06
CA LEU A 35 17.85 5.61 -7.17
C LEU A 35 17.64 4.96 -8.55
N PRO A 36 17.65 3.62 -8.70
CA PRO A 36 17.42 2.99 -10.00
C PRO A 36 16.02 3.27 -10.55
N ILE A 37 14.99 3.21 -9.70
CA ILE A 37 13.59 3.47 -10.09
C ILE A 37 13.42 4.94 -10.43
N LEU A 38 13.90 5.86 -9.58
CA LEU A 38 13.84 7.30 -9.85
C LEU A 38 14.62 7.67 -11.12
N SER A 39 15.64 6.88 -11.48
CA SER A 39 16.34 7.03 -12.76
C SER A 39 15.52 6.63 -13.95
N ALA A 40 14.87 5.46 -13.88
CA ALA A 40 13.98 4.99 -14.93
C ALA A 40 12.80 5.95 -15.17
N LEU A 41 12.34 6.64 -14.11
CA LEU A 41 11.30 7.68 -14.18
C LEU A 41 11.78 9.03 -14.75
N GLY A 42 13.03 9.13 -15.21
CA GLY A 42 13.54 10.33 -15.89
C GLY A 42 13.82 11.53 -14.97
N MET A 43 13.79 11.37 -13.65
CA MET A 43 14.14 12.46 -12.73
C MET A 43 15.59 12.88 -12.92
N ASN A 44 15.97 14.13 -12.61
CA ASN A 44 17.38 14.53 -12.68
C ASN A 44 18.18 14.05 -11.45
N LEU A 45 19.52 13.99 -11.55
CA LEU A 45 20.39 13.43 -10.50
C LEU A 45 20.21 14.09 -9.13
N VAL A 46 20.07 15.42 -9.11
CA VAL A 46 19.90 16.19 -7.87
C VAL A 46 18.61 15.80 -7.16
N LEU A 47 17.50 15.75 -7.90
CA LEU A 47 16.20 15.40 -7.36
C LEU A 47 16.14 13.94 -6.90
N ARG A 48 16.81 13.02 -7.63
CA ARG A 48 16.92 11.61 -7.22
C ARG A 48 17.60 11.46 -5.86
N GLN A 49 18.73 12.14 -5.66
CA GLN A 49 19.48 12.09 -4.40
C GLN A 49 18.72 12.72 -3.24
N LEU A 50 17.92 13.76 -3.51
CA LEU A 50 17.03 14.33 -2.51
C LEU A 50 15.97 13.31 -2.11
N VAL A 51 15.23 12.77 -3.07
CA VAL A 51 14.11 11.86 -2.81
C VAL A 51 14.55 10.54 -2.15
N SER A 52 15.71 9.99 -2.52
CA SER A 52 16.22 8.75 -1.91
C SER A 52 16.57 8.88 -0.43
N ARG A 53 16.67 10.10 0.10
CA ARG A 53 16.98 10.38 1.51
C ARG A 53 15.78 10.93 2.28
N LEU A 54 14.63 11.08 1.64
CA LEU A 54 13.45 11.64 2.28
C LEU A 54 12.86 10.64 3.27
N LYS A 55 12.73 11.09 4.52
CA LYS A 55 11.92 10.38 5.51
C LYS A 55 10.46 10.57 5.16
N VAL A 56 9.79 9.47 4.82
CA VAL A 56 8.37 9.44 4.51
C VAL A 56 7.61 8.95 5.74
N LYS A 57 6.61 9.70 6.17
CA LYS A 57 5.56 9.22 7.07
C LYS A 57 4.28 9.10 6.27
N GLN A 58 3.51 8.05 6.52
CA GLN A 58 2.24 7.83 5.84
C GLN A 58 1.16 7.56 6.88
N GLN A 59 -0.01 8.16 6.69
CA GLN A 59 -1.19 7.84 7.47
C GLN A 59 -2.22 7.25 6.52
N ILE A 60 -2.71 6.07 6.86
CA ILE A 60 -3.69 5.33 6.07
C ILE A 60 -4.97 5.24 6.87
N LYS A 61 -6.09 5.58 6.23
CA LYS A 61 -7.44 5.26 6.69
C LYS A 61 -8.12 4.42 5.60
N GLN A 62 -8.61 3.25 5.97
CA GLN A 62 -9.20 2.31 5.03
C GLN A 62 -10.62 1.96 5.49
N ASP A 63 -11.55 1.91 4.55
CA ASP A 63 -12.84 1.25 4.69
C ASP A 63 -13.00 0.12 3.68
N GLU A 64 -14.21 -0.40 3.50
CA GLU A 64 -14.49 -1.53 2.62
C GLU A 64 -14.29 -1.19 1.13
N SER A 65 -14.36 0.08 0.76
CA SER A 65 -14.46 0.57 -0.63
C SER A 65 -13.32 1.50 -1.05
N GLU A 66 -12.65 2.16 -0.09
CA GLU A 66 -11.65 3.18 -0.35
C GLU A 66 -10.47 3.09 0.62
N ILE A 67 -9.29 3.48 0.11
CA ILE A 67 -8.12 3.77 0.93
C ILE A 67 -7.73 5.24 0.78
N ASN A 68 -7.69 5.93 1.93
CA ASN A 68 -7.29 7.32 2.06
C ASN A 68 -5.85 7.37 2.57
N VAL A 69 -4.96 7.95 1.79
CA VAL A 69 -3.53 7.99 2.06
C VAL A 69 -3.06 9.42 2.20
N VAL A 70 -2.45 9.73 3.34
CA VAL A 70 -1.74 10.99 3.56
C VAL A 70 -0.25 10.70 3.64
N VAL A 71 0.52 11.24 2.70
CA VAL A 71 1.98 11.14 2.66
C VAL A 71 2.58 12.43 3.17
N LYS A 72 3.40 12.35 4.22
CA LYS A 72 4.09 13.47 4.85
C LYS A 72 5.59 13.32 4.64
N THR A 73 6.19 14.31 4.01
CA THR A 73 7.65 14.42 3.84
C THR A 73 8.12 15.76 4.40
N SER A 74 9.42 15.96 4.51
CA SER A 74 9.97 17.28 4.89
C SER A 74 9.78 18.36 3.81
N VAL A 75 9.37 17.98 2.60
CA VAL A 75 9.25 18.89 1.45
C VAL A 75 7.79 19.23 1.15
N LYS A 76 6.91 18.22 1.19
CA LYS A 76 5.48 18.36 0.87
C LYS A 76 4.67 17.35 1.66
N ASN A 77 3.44 17.73 1.99
CA ASN A 77 2.38 16.81 2.38
C ASN A 77 1.44 16.61 1.19
N ASP A 78 1.12 15.35 0.90
CA ASP A 78 0.17 14.97 -0.14
C ASP A 78 -0.94 14.11 0.46
N ALA A 79 -2.12 14.18 -0.15
CA ALA A 79 -3.26 13.38 0.24
C ALA A 79 -4.02 12.95 -1.01
N PHE A 80 -4.34 11.66 -1.08
CA PHE A 80 -5.11 11.09 -2.17
C PHE A 80 -5.93 9.91 -1.67
N SER A 81 -6.98 9.61 -2.43
CA SER A 81 -7.88 8.51 -2.16
C SER A 81 -7.90 7.58 -3.36
N LEU A 82 -7.99 6.27 -3.11
CA LEU A 82 -8.05 5.25 -4.16
C LEU A 82 -9.24 4.36 -3.91
N SER A 83 -10.09 4.18 -4.93
CA SER A 83 -11.15 3.18 -4.92
C SER A 83 -10.55 1.78 -4.97
N LEU A 84 -11.07 0.87 -4.14
CA LEU A 84 -10.72 -0.55 -4.10
C LEU A 84 -11.59 -1.39 -5.05
N GLU A 85 -12.49 -0.77 -5.81
CA GLU A 85 -13.40 -1.42 -6.75
C GLU A 85 -12.80 -1.60 -8.15
N GLY A 86 -11.51 -1.26 -8.35
CA GLY A 86 -10.87 -1.32 -9.67
C GLY A 86 -11.25 -0.17 -10.61
N LYS A 87 -11.83 0.91 -10.09
CA LYS A 87 -12.17 2.10 -10.87
C LYS A 87 -10.95 3.03 -11.03
N PRO A 88 -10.74 3.61 -12.22
CA PRO A 88 -9.70 4.62 -12.41
C PRO A 88 -9.91 5.84 -11.50
N THR A 89 -8.84 6.28 -10.86
CA THR A 89 -8.79 7.48 -10.02
C THR A 89 -7.60 8.35 -10.44
N MET A 90 -7.81 9.65 -10.58
CA MET A 90 -6.72 10.58 -10.92
C MET A 90 -5.98 10.99 -9.66
N VAL A 91 -4.67 10.73 -9.62
CA VAL A 91 -3.78 11.09 -8.51
C VAL A 91 -2.65 12.00 -9.00
N THR A 92 -2.22 12.93 -8.15
CA THR A 92 -1.06 13.77 -8.48
C THR A 92 0.20 13.01 -8.08
N SER A 93 1.11 12.83 -9.02
CA SER A 93 2.40 12.18 -8.77
C SER A 93 3.34 13.09 -7.96
N LEU A 94 4.40 12.52 -7.42
CA LEU A 94 5.50 13.26 -6.78
C LEU A 94 6.14 14.31 -7.70
N GLY A 95 6.05 14.14 -9.03
CA GLY A 95 6.53 15.08 -10.03
C GLY A 95 5.53 16.20 -10.37
N GLY A 96 4.36 16.22 -9.72
CA GLY A 96 3.30 17.21 -9.98
C GLY A 96 2.43 16.90 -11.20
N THR A 97 2.63 15.77 -11.87
CA THR A 97 1.81 15.33 -13.01
C THR A 97 0.58 14.57 -12.54
N LEU A 98 -0.57 14.77 -13.18
CA LEU A 98 -1.76 13.97 -12.93
C LEU A 98 -1.61 12.61 -13.62
N THR A 99 -1.83 11.53 -12.88
CA THR A 99 -1.67 10.15 -13.34
C THR A 99 -2.92 9.35 -13.00
N GLU A 100 -3.35 8.48 -13.91
CA GLU A 100 -4.43 7.53 -13.64
C GLU A 100 -3.92 6.36 -12.80
N ALA A 101 -4.62 6.05 -11.72
CA ALA A 101 -4.35 4.93 -10.84
C ALA A 101 -5.57 4.03 -10.71
N ILE A 102 -5.36 2.71 -10.73
CA ILE A 102 -6.40 1.70 -10.51
C ILE A 102 -5.96 0.86 -9.31
N SER A 103 -6.86 0.64 -8.36
CA SER A 103 -6.59 -0.17 -7.17
C SER A 103 -7.72 -1.17 -6.94
N ARG A 104 -7.36 -2.38 -6.49
CA ARG A 104 -8.29 -3.46 -6.14
C ARG A 104 -7.61 -4.48 -5.25
N TRP A 105 -8.41 -5.27 -4.54
CA TRP A 105 -7.91 -6.47 -3.86
C TRP A 105 -7.54 -7.54 -4.89
N GLU A 106 -6.31 -8.03 -4.83
CA GLU A 106 -5.93 -9.29 -5.48
C GLU A 106 -5.82 -10.36 -4.40
N GLY A 107 -6.66 -11.39 -4.48
CA GLY A 107 -6.57 -12.56 -3.60
C GLY A 107 -5.24 -13.30 -3.77
N PRO A 108 -4.94 -14.28 -2.90
CA PRO A 108 -3.73 -15.08 -3.06
C PRO A 108 -3.69 -15.68 -4.46
N LYS A 109 -2.62 -15.38 -5.21
CA LYS A 109 -2.38 -16.04 -6.50
C LYS A 109 -2.14 -17.51 -6.19
N GLY A 110 -3.17 -18.33 -6.37
CA GLY A 110 -3.07 -19.77 -6.20
C GLY A 110 -1.87 -20.28 -6.98
N GLY A 111 -0.89 -20.85 -6.29
CA GLY A 111 0.19 -21.58 -6.93
C GLY A 111 -0.46 -22.68 -7.75
N GLY A 112 -0.49 -22.50 -9.07
CA GLY A 112 -0.94 -23.52 -10.00
C GLY A 112 -0.17 -24.79 -9.69
N GLY A 113 -0.86 -25.78 -9.13
CA GLY A 113 -0.30 -27.09 -8.89
C GLY A 113 0.09 -27.68 -10.23
N ALA A 114 1.40 -27.71 -10.51
CA ALA A 114 1.95 -28.72 -11.38
C ALA A 114 1.83 -30.05 -10.62
N ARG A 115 0.77 -30.80 -10.95
CA ARG A 115 0.76 -32.26 -10.82
C ARG A 115 1.09 -32.84 -12.18
#